data_AF-A0A5N5Z5U5-F1
#
_entry.id   AF-A0A5N5Z5U5-F1
#
_cell.length_a   1.000
_cell.length_b   1.000
_cell.length_c   1.000
_cell.angle_alpha   90.00
_cell.angle_beta   90.00
_cell.angle_gamma   90.00
#
_symmetry.space_group_name_H-M   'P 1'
#
loop_
_entity.id
_entity.type
_entity.pdbx_description
1 polymer ?
#
loop_
_entity_poly.entity_id
_entity_poly.type
_entity_poly.pdbx_seq_one_letter_code
_entity_poly.pdbx_strand_id
1 'polypeptide(L)'
;MTLQPVQLDNSWEQILGKNRGDMTDSQRRDRWNDWKKIAKSENLDEWIDFWTDSQECVGCKHHDNDWCQLCQLPCTVNPVLTYKHNMMGMACAGLGRESEPPKQLTLW
;
A
#
# COMPACT_ATOMS: atom_id res chain seq x y z
N MET A 1 9.72 17.29 14.61
CA MET A 1 10.73 16.60 13.79
C MET A 1 10.49 16.98 12.34
N THR A 2 11.52 17.42 11.62
CA THR A 2 11.41 17.69 10.19
C THR A 2 11.58 16.36 9.45
N LEU A 3 10.56 15.95 8.71
CA LEU A 3 10.62 14.74 7.87
C LEU A 3 11.63 14.98 6.75
N GLN A 4 12.56 14.05 6.56
CA GLN A 4 13.50 14.11 5.46
C GLN A 4 12.78 13.89 4.12
N PRO A 5 13.25 14.51 3.02
CA PRO A 5 12.73 14.23 1.68
C PRO A 5 12.76 12.73 1.36
N VAL A 6 11.80 12.27 0.56
CA VAL A 6 11.77 10.87 0.09
C VAL A 6 12.90 10.67 -0.91
N GLN A 7 13.62 9.55 -0.80
CA GLN A 7 14.59 9.06 -1.78
C GLN A 7 14.32 7.59 -2.12
N LEU A 8 14.76 7.12 -3.29
CA LEU A 8 14.48 5.75 -3.76
C LEU A 8 15.18 4.65 -2.97
N ASP A 9 16.30 4.97 -2.31
CA ASP A 9 17.06 4.07 -1.45
C ASP A 9 16.53 4.05 0.01
N ASN A 10 15.54 4.88 0.33
CA ASN A 10 14.90 4.84 1.63
C ASN A 10 14.12 3.53 1.78
N SER A 11 14.24 2.90 2.93
CA SER A 11 13.38 1.80 3.32
C SER A 11 11.92 2.24 3.41
N TRP A 12 11.01 1.29 3.26
CA TRP A 12 9.57 1.55 3.43
C TRP A 12 9.23 2.10 4.82
N GLU A 13 9.97 1.72 5.87
CA GLU A 13 9.83 2.29 7.22
C GLU A 13 10.18 3.79 7.25
N GLN A 14 11.22 4.21 6.52
CA GLN A 14 11.62 5.63 6.44
C GLN A 14 10.63 6.46 5.60
N ILE A 15 9.99 5.84 4.60
CA ILE A 15 9.00 6.52 3.77
C ILE A 15 7.65 6.62 4.51
N LEU A 16 7.19 5.52 5.12
CA LEU A 16 5.81 5.36 5.59
C LEU A 16 5.68 5.33 7.12
N GLY A 17 6.78 5.39 7.86
CA GLY A 17 6.78 5.24 9.31
C GLY A 17 6.68 3.77 9.73
N LYS A 18 7.36 3.41 10.81
CA LYS A 18 7.34 2.06 11.37
C LYS A 18 6.01 1.75 12.03
N ASN A 19 5.45 2.74 12.73
CA ASN A 19 4.15 2.69 13.36
C ASN A 19 3.25 3.81 12.84
N ARG A 20 1.93 3.63 12.93
CA ARG A 20 0.97 4.66 12.52
C ARG A 20 1.13 5.99 13.29
N GLY A 21 1.69 5.96 14.49
CA GLY A 21 1.96 7.17 15.29
C GLY A 21 3.17 7.98 14.82
N ASP A 22 4.02 7.45 13.95
CA ASP A 22 5.27 8.11 13.54
C ASP A 22 5.02 9.29 12.58
N MET A 23 3.87 9.29 11.89
CA MET A 23 3.44 10.33 10.98
C MET A 23 1.92 10.28 10.77
N THR A 24 1.33 11.42 10.42
CA THR A 24 -0.11 11.49 10.11
C THR A 24 -0.45 10.70 8.85
N ASP A 25 -1.69 10.22 8.75
CA ASP A 25 -2.17 9.45 7.59
C ASP A 25 -1.96 10.22 6.26
N SER A 26 -2.18 11.54 6.26
CA SER A 26 -1.92 12.40 5.09
C SER A 26 -0.44 12.38 4.69
N GLN A 27 0.46 12.52 5.66
CA GLN A 27 1.91 12.51 5.39
C GLN A 27 2.36 11.18 4.78
N ARG A 28 1.80 10.04 5.22
CA ARG A 28 2.13 8.72 4.64
C ARG A 28 1.75 8.68 3.16
N ARG A 29 0.54 9.14 2.84
CA ARG A 29 0.03 9.19 1.46
C ARG A 29 0.82 10.16 0.59
N ASP A 30 1.16 11.33 1.10
CA ASP A 30 1.96 12.32 0.37
C ASP A 30 3.35 11.75 0.05
N ARG A 31 4.00 11.12 1.03
CA ARG A 31 5.32 10.50 0.85
C ARG A 31 5.28 9.33 -0.12
N TRP A 32 4.21 8.53 -0.11
CA TRP A 32 3.99 7.49 -1.12
C TRP A 32 3.87 8.08 -2.53
N ASN A 33 3.11 9.16 -2.69
CA ASN A 33 2.98 9.85 -3.96
C ASN A 33 4.29 10.48 -4.42
N ASP A 34 5.10 11.01 -3.52
CA ASP A 34 6.41 11.55 -3.84
C ASP A 34 7.39 10.45 -4.27
N TRP A 35 7.38 9.29 -3.61
CA TRP A 35 8.15 8.12 -4.08
C TRP A 35 7.79 7.76 -5.52
N LYS A 36 6.50 7.66 -5.86
CA LYS A 36 6.04 7.36 -7.22
C LYS A 36 6.50 8.41 -8.23
N LYS A 37 6.47 9.71 -7.88
CA LYS A 37 6.95 10.79 -8.76
C LYS A 37 8.45 10.66 -9.04
N ILE A 38 9.24 10.39 -8.00
CA ILE A 38 10.70 10.22 -8.12
C ILE A 38 11.01 8.97 -8.95
N ALA A 39 10.35 7.85 -8.67
CA ALA A 39 10.51 6.61 -9.44
C ALA A 39 10.18 6.86 -10.93
N LYS A 40 9.13 7.64 -11.20
CA LYS A 40 8.74 7.99 -12.57
C LYS A 40 9.77 8.88 -13.27
N SER A 41 10.35 9.87 -12.57
CA SER A 41 11.42 10.70 -13.16
C SER A 41 12.69 9.92 -13.47
N GLU A 42 12.91 8.80 -12.78
CA GLU A 42 14.04 7.89 -12.98
C GLU A 42 13.72 6.73 -13.95
N ASN A 43 12.56 6.78 -14.64
CA ASN A 43 12.08 5.75 -15.59
C ASN A 43 11.94 4.35 -14.97
N LEU A 44 11.48 4.27 -13.72
CA LEU A 44 11.23 3.03 -12.99
C LEU A 44 9.75 2.63 -13.01
N ASP A 45 9.09 2.75 -14.16
CA ASP A 45 7.65 2.47 -14.29
C ASP A 45 7.28 1.04 -13.85
N GLU A 46 8.11 0.04 -14.16
CA GLU A 46 7.90 -1.35 -13.73
C GLU A 46 7.86 -1.50 -12.20
N TRP A 47 8.64 -0.70 -11.46
CA TRP A 47 8.63 -0.71 -10.00
C TRP A 47 7.39 -0.03 -9.45
N ILE A 48 6.92 1.03 -10.10
CA ILE A 48 5.66 1.67 -9.73
C ILE A 48 4.52 0.69 -9.93
N ASP A 49 4.44 0.04 -11.10
CA ASP A 49 3.41 -0.96 -11.40
C ASP A 49 3.44 -2.10 -10.38
N PHE A 50 4.62 -2.65 -10.10
CA PHE A 50 4.80 -3.70 -9.10
C PHE A 50 4.24 -3.30 -7.72
N TRP A 51 4.63 -2.14 -7.19
CA TRP A 51 4.18 -1.71 -5.87
C TRP A 51 2.79 -1.08 -5.85
N THR A 52 2.16 -0.80 -6.99
CA THR A 52 0.80 -0.26 -7.06
C THR A 52 -0.23 -1.29 -7.50
N ASP A 53 0.19 -2.51 -7.86
CA ASP A 53 -0.71 -3.60 -8.20
C ASP A 53 -1.59 -4.01 -7.01
N SER A 54 -2.79 -3.42 -6.98
CA SER A 54 -3.78 -3.62 -5.93
C SER A 54 -4.91 -4.55 -6.37
N GLN A 55 -4.71 -5.47 -7.33
CA GLN A 55 -5.78 -6.34 -7.81
C GLN A 55 -6.45 -7.14 -6.68
N GLU A 56 -5.68 -7.59 -5.69
CA GLU A 56 -6.19 -8.30 -4.50
C GLU A 56 -7.14 -7.46 -3.63
N CYS A 57 -7.14 -6.14 -3.79
CA CYS A 57 -8.00 -5.21 -3.06
C CYS A 57 -9.29 -4.83 -3.80
N VAL A 58 -9.46 -5.25 -5.06
CA VAL A 58 -10.64 -4.89 -5.87
C VAL A 58 -11.93 -5.32 -5.17
N GLY A 59 -12.86 -4.37 -5.04
CA GLY A 59 -14.15 -4.58 -4.36
C GLY A 59 -14.10 -4.43 -2.83
N CYS A 60 -12.94 -4.18 -2.22
CA CYS A 60 -12.83 -3.91 -0.79
C CYS A 60 -13.28 -2.48 -0.46
N LYS A 61 -14.08 -2.30 0.60
CA LYS A 61 -14.55 -0.97 1.06
C LYS A 61 -13.45 -0.02 1.53
N HIS A 62 -12.27 -0.54 1.83
CA HIS A 62 -11.10 0.25 2.26
C HIS A 62 -10.16 0.57 1.10
N HIS A 63 -10.46 0.10 -0.12
CA HIS A 63 -9.62 0.26 -1.31
C HIS A 63 -9.83 1.65 -1.90
N ASP A 64 -8.74 2.41 -2.02
CA ASP A 64 -8.68 3.68 -2.74
C ASP A 64 -7.46 3.66 -3.67
N ASN A 65 -7.65 3.17 -4.90
CA ASN A 65 -6.59 2.95 -5.88
C ASN A 65 -5.46 2.07 -5.31
N ASP A 66 -4.23 2.56 -5.19
CA ASP A 66 -3.12 1.82 -4.64
C ASP A 66 -3.02 1.93 -3.09
N TRP A 67 -4.07 2.40 -2.41
CA TRP A 67 -4.07 2.72 -0.98
C TRP A 67 -5.13 1.99 -0.18
N CYS A 68 -4.76 1.53 1.02
CA CYS A 68 -5.66 0.93 2.00
C CYS A 68 -6.03 1.97 3.08
N GLN A 69 -7.30 2.38 3.11
CA GLN A 69 -7.82 3.35 4.09
C GLN A 69 -7.91 2.78 5.52
N LEU A 70 -7.94 1.47 5.70
CA LEU A 70 -7.97 0.86 7.03
C LEU A 70 -6.62 0.98 7.74
N CYS A 71 -5.54 0.62 7.03
CA CYS A 71 -4.17 0.63 7.56
C CYS A 71 -3.42 1.94 7.29
N GLN A 72 -3.97 2.77 6.39
CA GLN A 72 -3.36 4.03 5.93
C GLN A 72 -1.96 3.78 5.40
N LEU A 73 -1.88 2.85 4.45
CA LEU A 73 -0.68 2.33 3.80
C LEU A 73 -0.99 1.98 2.34
N PRO A 74 0.03 1.91 1.45
CA PRO A 74 -0.16 1.34 0.13
C PRO A 74 -0.67 -0.10 0.20
N CYS A 75 -1.57 -0.50 -0.70
CA CYS A 75 -2.24 -1.80 -0.66
C CYS A 75 -1.27 -2.99 -0.62
N THR A 76 -0.11 -2.87 -1.27
CA THR A 76 0.93 -3.91 -1.41
C THR A 76 1.99 -3.88 -0.31
N VAL A 77 1.95 -2.89 0.59
CA VAL A 77 2.92 -2.71 1.66
C VAL A 77 2.36 -3.24 2.97
N ASN A 78 2.78 -4.46 3.33
CA ASN A 78 2.45 -5.09 4.59
C ASN A 78 3.55 -4.78 5.63
N PRO A 79 3.25 -4.13 6.76
CA PRO A 79 4.26 -3.72 7.73
C PRO A 79 4.99 -4.90 8.42
N VAL A 80 4.45 -6.12 8.35
CA VAL A 80 5.10 -7.33 8.89
C VAL A 80 6.03 -7.96 7.86
N LEU A 81 5.59 -8.08 6.60
CA LEU A 81 6.35 -8.75 5.53
C LEU A 81 7.28 -7.79 4.80
N THR A 82 6.74 -6.66 4.34
CA THR A 82 7.42 -5.71 3.47
C THR A 82 8.59 -5.02 4.17
N TYR A 83 8.40 -4.59 5.42
CA TYR A 83 9.44 -3.85 6.13
C TYR A 83 10.68 -4.71 6.46
N LYS A 84 10.47 -6.01 6.72
CA LYS A 84 11.55 -6.93 7.11
C LYS A 84 12.17 -7.68 5.94
N HIS A 85 11.36 -8.03 4.96
CA HIS A 85 11.74 -8.96 3.90
C HIS A 85 11.59 -8.38 2.50
N ASN A 86 11.14 -7.12 2.38
CA ASN A 86 10.84 -6.46 1.11
C ASN A 86 9.88 -7.27 0.21
N MET A 87 9.03 -8.08 0.85
CA MET A 87 8.00 -8.87 0.17
C MET A 87 6.70 -8.09 0.13
N MET A 88 6.04 -8.07 -1.02
CA MET A 88 4.69 -7.52 -1.12
C MET A 88 3.70 -8.31 -0.28
N GLY A 89 2.68 -7.62 0.21
CA GLY A 89 1.53 -8.24 0.85
C GLY A 89 0.45 -7.21 1.13
N MET A 90 -0.79 -7.67 1.27
CA MET A 90 -1.89 -6.78 1.61
C MET A 90 -1.61 -6.03 2.90
N ALA A 91 -1.73 -4.69 2.88
CA ALA A 91 -1.50 -3.84 4.05
C ALA A 91 -2.30 -4.27 5.28
N CYS A 92 -3.57 -4.64 5.07
CA CYS A 92 -4.47 -5.09 6.13
C CYS A 92 -4.53 -6.61 6.32
N ALA A 93 -3.72 -7.37 5.58
CA ALA A 93 -3.78 -8.85 5.55
C ALA A 93 -5.19 -9.41 5.26
N GLY A 94 -5.99 -8.69 4.46
CA GLY A 94 -7.37 -9.09 4.11
C GLY A 94 -8.43 -8.72 5.16
N LEU A 95 -8.07 -7.98 6.21
CA LEU A 95 -9.02 -7.57 7.25
C LEU A 95 -10.17 -6.73 6.65
N GLY A 96 -11.40 -7.16 6.94
CA GLY A 96 -12.62 -6.51 6.46
C GLY A 96 -13.02 -6.86 5.04
N ARG A 97 -12.38 -7.87 4.41
CA ARG A 97 -12.88 -8.47 3.18
C ARG A 97 -14.16 -9.25 3.50
N GLU A 98 -15.26 -8.80 2.93
CA GLU A 98 -16.53 -9.52 2.96
C GLU A 98 -16.51 -10.45 1.74
N SER A 99 -16.56 -11.77 1.98
CA SER A 99 -16.74 -12.73 0.90
C SER A 99 -18.07 -12.43 0.21
N GLU A 100 -18.10 -12.39 -1.12
CA GLU A 100 -19.39 -12.53 -1.80
C GLU A 100 -20.03 -13.82 -1.29
N PRO A 101 -21.30 -13.80 -0.84
CA PRO A 101 -21.99 -15.03 -0.51
C PRO A 101 -21.93 -15.95 -1.73
N PRO A 102 -21.64 -17.25 -1.56
CA PRO A 102 -21.58 -18.15 -2.69
C PRO A 102 -22.86 -18.04 -3.50
N LYS A 103 -22.75 -17.71 -4.79
CA LYS A 103 -23.88 -17.73 -5.70
C LYS A 103 -24.36 -19.17 -5.77
N GLN A 104 -25.45 -19.49 -5.07
CA GLN A 104 -26.09 -20.78 -5.18
C GLN A 104 -26.51 -20.95 -6.64
N LEU A 105 -25.86 -21.88 -7.34
CA LEU A 105 -26.27 -22.26 -8.69
C LEU A 105 -27.69 -22.82 -8.58
N THR A 106 -28.68 -22.05 -9.02
CA THR A 106 -30.02 -22.57 -9.27
C THR A 106 -29.94 -23.41 -10.54
N LEU A 107 -29.85 -24.73 -10.34
CA LEU A 107 -30.12 -25.70 -11.38
C LEU A 107 -31.65 -25.78 -11.51
N TRP A 108 -32.19 -25.16 -12.55
CA TRP A 108 -33.54 -25.44 -13.05
C TRP A 108 -33.46 -26.51 -14.12
#